data_AF-A0A7S1UI38-F1
#
_entry.id   AF-A0A7S1UI38-F1
#
_cell.length_a   1.000
_cell.length_b   1.000
_cell.length_c   1.000
_cell.angle_alpha   90.00
_cell.angle_beta   90.00
_cell.angle_gamma   90.00
#
_symmetry.space_group_name_H-M   'P 1'
#
loop_
_entity.id
_entity.type
_entity.pdbx_description
1 polymer ?
#
loop_
_entity_poly.entity_id
_entity_poly.type
_entity_poly.pdbx_seq_one_letter_code
_entity_poly.pdbx_strand_id
1 'polypeptide(L)'
;RQLSGAAAAAAGAAGEDAGDAEIEAYFSCRKSGLDPYHSVWKGVYYYPVLQWMRAVGPENVMVVSYEELTRDTKNLLPKLLDFVGLCADGVDLDAMIGATRANKTPARRGDAVEASGAGRTDETVRKAREFYAPFNEQLYELIGRRLPWDD
;
A
#
# COMPACT_ATOMS: atom_id res chain seq x y z
N ARG A 1 -15.41 27.49 -12.40
CA ARG A 1 -16.10 26.33 -13.00
C ARG A 1 -16.32 25.32 -11.88
N GLN A 2 -17.54 25.26 -11.38
CA GLN A 2 -17.99 24.27 -10.40
C GLN A 2 -18.09 22.90 -11.08
N LEU A 3 -17.46 21.87 -10.51
CA LEU A 3 -17.83 20.48 -10.74
C LEU A 3 -17.73 19.70 -9.42
N SER A 4 -18.88 19.14 -9.04
CA SER A 4 -19.02 17.84 -8.39
C SER A 4 -18.63 17.69 -6.91
N GLY A 5 -19.41 18.31 -6.02
CA GLY A 5 -19.51 17.95 -4.60
C GLY A 5 -20.46 16.78 -4.31
N ALA A 6 -20.81 15.95 -5.30
CA ALA A 6 -21.86 14.94 -5.17
C ALA A 6 -21.36 13.48 -5.05
N ALA A 7 -20.07 13.22 -5.23
CA ALA A 7 -19.52 11.85 -5.15
C ALA A 7 -19.08 11.43 -3.74
N ALA A 8 -18.88 12.37 -2.82
CA ALA A 8 -18.34 12.08 -1.48
C ALA A 8 -19.41 11.72 -0.43
N ALA A 9 -20.70 11.90 -0.74
CA ALA A 9 -21.77 11.81 0.28
C ALA A 9 -22.53 10.47 0.30
N ALA A 10 -22.26 9.54 -0.61
CA ALA A 10 -23.05 8.30 -0.75
C ALA A 10 -22.46 7.06 -0.04
N ALA A 11 -21.24 7.15 0.50
CA ALA A 11 -20.55 6.00 1.10
C ALA A 11 -20.71 5.87 2.63
N GLY A 12 -21.27 6.87 3.31
CA GLY A 12 -21.07 7.07 4.75
C GLY A 12 -22.26 6.77 5.67
N ALA A 13 -23.09 5.76 5.44
CA ALA A 13 -24.16 5.47 6.41
C ALA A 13 -24.64 4.01 6.53
N ALA A 14 -24.35 3.11 5.58
CA ALA A 14 -24.87 1.73 5.60
C ALA A 14 -23.78 0.64 5.63
N GLY A 15 -22.50 1.02 5.52
CA GLY A 15 -21.36 0.10 5.49
C GLY A 15 -20.39 0.24 6.69
N GLU A 16 -20.67 1.13 7.65
CA GLU A 16 -19.75 1.42 8.75
C GLU A 16 -19.68 0.29 9.79
N ASP A 17 -20.83 -0.28 10.19
CA ASP A 17 -20.87 -1.27 11.28
C ASP A 17 -20.26 -2.64 10.93
N ALA A 18 -20.36 -3.10 9.68
CA ALA A 18 -19.78 -4.38 9.25
C ALA A 18 -18.26 -4.28 9.06
N GLY A 19 -17.77 -3.12 8.60
CA GLY A 19 -16.34 -2.87 8.43
C GLY A 19 -15.60 -2.78 9.76
N ASP A 20 -16.24 -2.25 10.80
CA ASP A 20 -15.59 -2.01 12.10
C ASP A 20 -15.23 -3.31 12.83
N ALA A 21 -16.11 -4.32 12.79
CA ALA A 21 -15.84 -5.63 13.38
C ALA A 21 -14.70 -6.37 12.66
N GLU A 22 -14.63 -6.27 11.33
CA GLU A 22 -13.53 -6.86 10.56
C GLU A 22 -12.20 -6.14 10.78
N ILE A 23 -12.23 -4.80 10.86
CA ILE A 23 -11.07 -3.98 11.22
C ILE A 23 -10.58 -4.34 12.63
N GLU A 24 -11.49 -4.48 13.59
CA GLU A 24 -11.15 -4.89 14.95
C GLU A 24 -10.57 -6.31 14.98
N ALA A 25 -11.15 -7.26 14.23
CA ALA A 25 -10.60 -8.61 14.09
C ALA A 25 -9.18 -8.58 13.50
N TYR A 26 -8.96 -7.79 12.46
CA TYR A 26 -7.65 -7.59 11.84
C TYR A 26 -6.62 -7.04 12.84
N PHE A 27 -6.97 -6.00 13.60
CA PHE A 27 -6.04 -5.37 14.55
C PHE A 27 -5.91 -6.14 15.88
N SER A 28 -6.89 -6.92 16.30
CA SER A 28 -6.81 -7.77 17.50
C SER A 28 -5.89 -8.97 17.28
N CYS A 29 -5.92 -9.57 16.08
CA CYS A 29 -4.97 -10.62 15.68
C CYS A 29 -3.51 -10.16 15.86
N ARG A 30 -3.19 -8.93 15.46
CA ARG A 30 -1.87 -8.30 15.61
C ARG A 30 -1.38 -8.18 17.06
N LYS A 31 -2.29 -8.03 18.04
CA LYS A 31 -1.91 -7.85 19.46
C LYS A 31 -1.57 -9.15 20.17
N SER A 32 -2.03 -10.29 19.65
CA SER A 32 -1.92 -11.58 20.34
C SER A 32 -0.52 -12.18 20.35
N GLY A 33 0.36 -11.80 19.40
CA GLY A 33 1.73 -12.32 19.27
C GLY A 33 1.85 -13.84 19.05
N LEU A 34 0.74 -14.55 19.00
CA LEU A 34 0.62 -16.01 18.98
C LEU A 34 0.05 -16.55 17.66
N ASP A 35 -0.31 -15.67 16.72
CA ASP A 35 -0.85 -16.08 15.43
C ASP A 35 0.27 -16.49 14.45
N PRO A 36 0.37 -17.78 14.06
CA PRO A 36 1.31 -18.22 13.03
C PRO A 36 1.04 -17.59 11.64
N TYR A 37 -0.15 -17.01 11.43
CA TYR A 37 -0.53 -16.31 10.20
C TYR A 37 -0.27 -14.80 10.23
N HIS A 38 0.36 -14.29 11.30
CA HIS A 38 0.61 -12.86 11.48
C HIS A 38 1.39 -12.24 10.30
N SER A 39 2.30 -13.00 9.66
CA SER A 39 3.05 -12.54 8.49
C SER A 39 2.19 -12.37 7.25
N VAL A 40 1.16 -13.20 7.07
CA VAL A 40 0.24 -13.13 5.93
C VAL A 40 -0.69 -11.93 6.08
N TRP A 41 -1.23 -11.70 7.29
CA TRP A 41 -2.09 -10.55 7.55
C TRP A 41 -1.40 -9.21 7.34
N LYS A 42 -0.08 -9.10 7.50
CA LYS A 42 0.67 -7.86 7.18
C LYS A 42 0.57 -7.44 5.70
N GLY A 43 0.31 -8.38 4.80
CA GLY A 43 0.11 -8.11 3.37
C GLY A 43 -1.32 -7.63 3.04
N VAL A 44 -2.26 -7.66 3.99
CA VAL A 44 -3.64 -7.20 3.78
C VAL A 44 -3.71 -5.69 4.01
N TYR A 45 -3.54 -4.91 2.94
CA TYR A 45 -3.43 -3.45 3.03
C TYR A 45 -4.77 -2.70 3.12
N TYR A 46 -5.89 -3.33 2.76
CA TYR A 46 -7.20 -2.69 2.79
C TYR A 46 -7.53 -2.08 4.16
N TYR A 47 -7.50 -2.88 5.24
CA TYR A 47 -7.83 -2.43 6.58
C TYR A 47 -6.96 -1.28 7.11
N PRO A 48 -5.62 -1.33 7.05
CA PRO A 48 -4.80 -0.21 7.53
C PRO A 48 -4.98 1.05 6.68
N VAL A 49 -5.13 0.94 5.36
CA VAL A 49 -5.37 2.12 4.49
C VAL A 49 -6.72 2.75 4.81
N LEU A 50 -7.79 1.95 4.92
CA LEU A 50 -9.11 2.43 5.31
C LEU A 50 -9.08 3.14 6.66
N GLN A 51 -8.40 2.55 7.65
CA GLN A 51 -8.26 3.15 8.98
C GLN A 51 -7.56 4.51 8.93
N TRP A 52 -6.48 4.64 8.15
CA TRP A 52 -5.80 5.91 7.97
C TRP A 52 -6.70 6.94 7.27
N MET A 53 -7.38 6.56 6.19
CA MET A 53 -8.29 7.45 5.48
C MET A 53 -9.45 7.93 6.37
N ARG A 54 -9.99 7.08 7.24
CA ARG A 54 -11.00 7.47 8.24
C ARG A 54 -10.45 8.44 9.29
N ALA A 55 -9.20 8.26 9.70
CA ALA A 55 -8.59 9.06 10.76
C ALA A 55 -8.13 10.45 10.29
N VAL A 56 -7.56 10.54 9.07
CA VAL A 56 -6.95 11.78 8.57
C VAL A 56 -7.61 12.34 7.33
N GLY A 57 -8.62 11.68 6.76
CA GLY A 57 -9.23 12.03 5.47
C GLY A 57 -8.51 11.37 4.29
N PRO A 58 -9.25 10.92 3.25
CA PRO A 58 -8.66 10.23 2.09
C PRO A 58 -7.67 11.11 1.31
N GLU A 59 -7.86 12.43 1.29
CA GLU A 59 -6.96 13.39 0.64
C GLU A 59 -5.59 13.52 1.31
N ASN A 60 -5.47 13.07 2.56
CA ASN A 60 -4.22 13.08 3.33
C ASN A 60 -3.51 11.72 3.33
N VAL A 61 -3.94 10.78 2.45
CA VAL A 61 -3.32 9.46 2.30
C VAL A 61 -2.98 9.22 0.82
N MET A 62 -1.68 9.12 0.52
CA MET A 62 -1.19 8.72 -0.81
C MET A 62 -0.62 7.30 -0.76
N VAL A 63 -1.22 6.40 -1.55
CA VAL A 63 -0.71 5.03 -1.73
C VAL A 63 0.21 5.01 -2.95
N VAL A 64 1.43 4.52 -2.76
CA VAL A 64 2.47 4.41 -3.81
C VAL A 64 2.98 2.99 -3.87
N SER A 65 3.01 2.40 -5.06
CA SER A 65 3.55 1.06 -5.27
C SER A 65 5.07 1.07 -5.41
N TYR A 66 5.72 -0.04 -5.03
CA TYR A 66 7.16 -0.20 -5.24
C TYR A 66 7.52 -0.20 -6.73
N GLU A 67 6.67 -0.78 -7.57
CA GLU A 67 6.82 -0.82 -9.03
C GLU A 67 6.79 0.59 -9.62
N GLU A 68 5.90 1.47 -9.14
CA GLU A 68 5.88 2.88 -9.55
C GLU A 68 7.16 3.60 -9.11
N LEU A 69 7.54 3.40 -7.84
CA LEU A 69 8.73 4.02 -7.27
C LEU A 69 10.00 3.61 -8.02
N THR A 70 10.09 2.39 -8.52
CA THR A 70 11.29 1.87 -9.20
C THR A 70 11.29 2.10 -10.71
N ARG A 71 10.14 1.98 -11.38
CA ARG A 71 10.05 2.13 -12.84
C ARG A 71 9.94 3.58 -13.28
N ASP A 72 9.26 4.42 -12.50
CA ASP A 72 8.93 5.79 -12.90
C ASP A 72 9.11 6.81 -11.77
N THR A 73 10.24 6.71 -11.06
CA THR A 73 10.59 7.62 -9.95
C THR A 73 10.54 9.09 -10.38
N LYS A 74 10.97 9.38 -11.62
CA LYS A 74 11.07 10.76 -12.15
C LYS A 74 9.71 11.45 -12.21
N ASN A 75 8.67 10.76 -12.65
CA ASN A 75 7.32 11.34 -12.73
C ASN A 75 6.55 11.22 -11.42
N LEU A 76 6.92 10.26 -10.56
CA LEU A 76 6.29 10.07 -9.25
C LEU A 76 6.75 11.12 -8.23
N LEU A 77 8.03 11.47 -8.22
CA LEU A 77 8.61 12.35 -7.19
C LEU A 77 7.96 13.75 -7.14
N PRO A 78 7.68 14.44 -8.27
CA PRO A 78 6.93 15.70 -8.24
C PRO A 78 5.55 15.57 -7.58
N LYS A 79 4.84 14.46 -7.83
CA LYS A 79 3.52 14.20 -7.23
C LYS A 79 3.62 13.98 -5.72
N LEU A 80 4.66 13.26 -5.28
CA LEU A 80 4.96 13.07 -3.87
C LEU A 80 5.26 14.39 -3.17
N LEU A 81 6.09 15.25 -3.79
CA LEU A 81 6.44 16.56 -3.25
C LEU A 81 5.19 17.45 -3.14
N ASP A 82 4.38 17.52 -4.19
CA ASP A 82 3.12 18.25 -4.20
C ASP A 82 2.17 17.76 -3.09
N PHE A 83 2.02 16.44 -2.95
CA PHE A 83 1.20 15.83 -1.90
C PHE A 83 1.62 16.23 -0.49
N VAL A 84 2.92 16.32 -0.20
CA VAL A 84 3.42 16.76 1.11
C VAL A 84 3.51 18.30 1.26
N GLY A 85 3.06 19.06 0.26
CA GLY A 85 3.10 20.52 0.26
C GLY A 85 4.49 21.11 0.05
N LEU A 86 5.41 20.37 -0.58
CA LEU A 86 6.75 20.83 -0.92
C LEU A 86 6.81 21.27 -2.39
N CYS A 87 7.41 22.43 -2.63
CA CYS A 87 7.64 22.91 -3.98
C CYS A 87 8.76 22.09 -4.64
N ALA A 88 8.50 21.58 -5.86
CA ALA A 88 9.52 20.91 -6.66
C ALA A 88 10.50 21.90 -7.33
N ASP A 89 10.19 23.19 -7.35
CA ASP A 89 11.04 24.20 -7.97
C ASP A 89 12.38 24.33 -7.23
N GLY A 90 13.48 24.16 -7.96
CA GLY A 90 14.84 24.21 -7.40
C GLY A 90 15.30 22.90 -6.74
N VAL A 91 14.47 21.86 -6.73
CA VAL A 91 14.90 20.52 -6.32
C VAL A 91 15.56 19.81 -7.50
N ASP A 92 16.83 19.43 -7.34
CA ASP A 92 17.52 18.57 -8.31
C ASP A 92 17.03 17.12 -8.15
N LEU A 93 15.93 16.81 -8.85
CA LEU A 93 15.32 15.48 -8.84
C LEU A 93 16.28 14.41 -9.36
N ASP A 94 17.14 14.74 -10.33
CA ASP A 94 18.11 13.80 -10.89
C ASP A 94 19.19 13.44 -9.87
N ALA A 95 19.69 14.42 -9.10
CA ALA A 95 20.60 14.18 -7.99
C ALA A 95 19.95 13.33 -6.87
N MET A 96 18.69 13.60 -6.50
CA MET A 96 17.97 12.81 -5.50
C MET A 96 17.77 11.34 -5.92
N ILE A 97 17.40 11.12 -7.18
CA ILE A 97 17.24 9.77 -7.73
C ILE A 97 18.60 9.06 -7.79
N GLY A 98 19.65 9.77 -8.20
CA GLY A 98 21.03 9.26 -8.22
C GLY A 98 21.53 8.83 -6.84
N ALA A 99 21.30 9.65 -5.81
CA ALA A 99 21.69 9.36 -4.43
C ALA A 99 20.94 8.13 -3.85
N THR A 100 19.66 7.97 -4.21
CA THR A 100 18.85 6.82 -3.76
C THR A 100 19.39 5.49 -4.31
N ARG A 101 19.89 5.48 -5.55
CA ARG A 101 20.55 4.29 -6.15
C ARG A 101 21.89 3.95 -5.48
N ALA A 102 22.53 4.93 -4.85
CA ALA A 102 23.76 4.74 -4.10
C ALA A 102 23.54 4.19 -2.68
N ASN A 103 22.32 4.31 -2.13
CA ASN A 103 21.90 3.67 -0.89
C ASN A 103 21.73 2.15 -1.12
N LYS A 104 22.85 1.45 -1.21
CA LYS A 104 22.87 -0.01 -1.05
C LYS A 104 22.72 -0.29 0.44
N THR A 105 21.52 -0.68 0.87
CA THR A 105 21.36 -1.30 2.18
C THR A 105 22.38 -2.45 2.26
N PRO A 106 23.28 -2.50 3.26
CA PRO A 106 24.19 -3.62 3.38
C PRO A 106 23.34 -4.88 3.49
N ALA A 107 23.59 -5.85 2.60
CA ALA A 107 22.87 -7.11 2.61
C ALA A 107 22.94 -7.69 4.02
N ARG A 108 21.80 -7.82 4.69
CA ARG A 108 21.72 -8.52 5.97
C ARG A 108 22.07 -9.98 5.71
N ARG A 109 22.73 -10.59 6.68
CA ARG A 109 23.11 -12.00 6.64
C ARG A 109 21.83 -12.84 6.62
N GLY A 110 21.39 -13.27 5.43
CA GLY A 110 20.11 -13.95 5.21
C GLY A 110 19.38 -13.54 3.92
N ASP A 111 19.66 -12.34 3.39
CA ASP A 111 18.95 -11.77 2.23
C ASP A 111 19.12 -12.61 0.94
N ALA A 112 20.21 -13.37 0.83
CA ALA A 112 20.42 -14.28 -0.30
C ALA A 112 19.45 -15.48 -0.30
N VAL A 113 18.96 -15.91 0.87
CA VAL A 113 17.99 -17.03 0.98
C VAL A 113 16.59 -16.55 0.63
N GLU A 114 16.17 -15.37 1.10
CA GLU A 114 14.88 -14.76 0.74
C GLU A 114 14.84 -14.32 -0.74
N ALA A 115 15.92 -13.76 -1.28
CA ALA A 115 15.99 -13.34 -2.68
C ALA A 115 16.07 -14.52 -3.67
N SER A 116 16.58 -15.68 -3.24
CA SER A 116 16.67 -16.87 -4.10
C SER A 116 15.33 -17.58 -4.31
N GLY A 117 14.28 -17.21 -3.55
CA GLY A 117 12.99 -17.91 -3.61
C GLY A 117 13.07 -19.38 -3.16
N ALA A 118 14.16 -19.77 -2.49
CA ALA A 118 14.36 -21.14 -2.03
C ALA A 118 13.22 -21.56 -1.08
N GLY A 119 12.33 -22.42 -1.55
CA GLY A 119 11.14 -22.90 -0.83
C GLY A 119 9.80 -22.29 -1.27
N ARG A 120 9.80 -21.32 -2.21
CA ARG A 120 8.57 -20.81 -2.85
C ARG A 120 8.16 -21.77 -3.97
N THR A 121 7.06 -22.50 -3.76
CA THR A 121 6.45 -23.33 -4.80
C THR A 121 5.41 -22.53 -5.58
N ASP A 122 5.15 -22.91 -6.84
CA ASP A 122 4.06 -22.34 -7.64
C ASP A 122 2.70 -22.48 -6.93
N GLU A 123 2.51 -23.58 -6.19
CA GLU A 123 1.31 -23.79 -5.37
C GLU A 123 1.20 -22.77 -4.24
N THR A 124 2.30 -22.47 -3.54
CA THR A 124 2.34 -21.45 -2.48
C THR A 124 2.03 -20.07 -3.05
N VAL A 125 2.58 -19.72 -4.22
CA VAL A 125 2.30 -18.45 -4.91
C VAL A 125 0.83 -18.36 -5.31
N ARG A 126 0.28 -19.43 -5.89
CA ARG A 126 -1.13 -19.49 -6.25
C ARG A 126 -2.04 -19.28 -5.04
N LYS A 127 -1.82 -20.02 -3.95
CA LYS A 127 -2.62 -19.87 -2.72
C LYS A 127 -2.49 -18.47 -2.11
N ALA A 128 -1.31 -17.88 -2.16
CA ALA A 128 -1.12 -16.50 -1.70
C ALA A 128 -1.92 -15.51 -2.56
N ARG A 129 -1.90 -15.64 -3.90
CA ARG A 129 -2.71 -14.82 -4.81
C ARG A 129 -4.20 -14.99 -4.54
N GLU A 130 -4.68 -16.22 -4.43
CA GLU A 130 -6.08 -16.53 -4.09
C GLU A 130 -6.50 -15.90 -2.75
N PHE A 131 -5.63 -15.97 -1.74
CA PHE A 131 -5.88 -15.37 -0.43
C PHE A 131 -5.96 -13.84 -0.48
N TYR A 132 -5.03 -13.17 -1.18
CA TYR A 132 -4.99 -11.71 -1.22
C TYR A 132 -6.00 -11.09 -2.19
N ALA A 133 -6.44 -11.81 -3.22
CA ALA A 133 -7.34 -11.32 -4.26
C ALA A 133 -8.56 -10.52 -3.75
N PRO A 134 -9.39 -11.04 -2.81
CA PRO A 134 -10.55 -10.26 -2.34
C PRO A 134 -10.15 -8.96 -1.64
N PHE A 135 -9.05 -8.96 -0.88
CA PHE A 135 -8.56 -7.76 -0.18
C PHE A 135 -7.92 -6.76 -1.14
N ASN A 136 -7.27 -7.24 -2.21
CA ASN A 136 -6.72 -6.40 -3.27
C ASN A 136 -7.84 -5.67 -4.00
N GLU A 137 -8.94 -6.36 -4.35
CA GLU A 137 -10.11 -5.71 -4.97
C GLU A 137 -10.70 -4.62 -4.07
N GLN A 138 -10.89 -4.91 -2.78
CA GLN A 138 -11.35 -3.91 -1.80
C GLN A 138 -10.40 -2.70 -1.72
N LEU A 139 -9.09 -2.96 -1.73
CA LEU A 139 -8.09 -1.89 -1.74
C LEU A 139 -8.20 -1.06 -3.03
N TYR A 140 -8.31 -1.68 -4.21
CA TYR A 140 -8.37 -0.97 -5.48
C TYR A 140 -9.59 -0.08 -5.59
N GLU A 141 -10.74 -0.56 -5.12
CA GLU A 141 -11.96 0.23 -5.01
C GLU A 141 -11.74 1.42 -4.07
N LEU A 142 -11.15 1.18 -2.89
CA LEU A 142 -10.86 2.21 -1.89
C LEU A 142 -9.92 3.31 -2.42
N ILE A 143 -8.86 2.94 -3.13
CA ILE A 143 -7.85 3.90 -3.64
C ILE A 143 -8.18 4.44 -5.04
N GLY A 144 -9.27 3.96 -5.66
CA GLY A 144 -9.71 4.37 -6.99
C GLY A 144 -8.78 3.98 -8.14
N ARG A 145 -7.88 3.00 -7.94
CA ARG A 145 -6.94 2.52 -8.97
C ARG A 145 -6.47 1.11 -8.68
N ARG A 146 -6.14 0.36 -9.75
CA ARG A 146 -5.53 -0.98 -9.63
C ARG A 146 -4.02 -0.88 -9.49
N LEU A 147 -3.43 -1.79 -8.71
CA LEU A 147 -1.98 -1.94 -8.58
C LEU A 147 -1.51 -3.18 -9.37
N PRO A 148 -0.26 -3.22 -9.83
CA PRO A 148 0.24 -4.30 -10.70
C PRO A 148 0.63 -5.55 -9.88
N TRP A 149 -0.28 -6.09 -9.09
CA TRP A 149 -0.04 -7.24 -8.20
C TRP A 149 -0.67 -8.54 -8.69
N ASP A 150 -1.66 -8.44 -9.58
CA ASP A 150 -2.43 -9.60 -10.07
C ASP A 150 -1.89 -10.16 -11.40
N ASP A 151 -0.88 -9.49 -11.99
CA ASP A 151 -0.22 -9.85 -13.26
C ASP A 151 0.80 -11.00 -13.11
#